data_AF-G5Q2K6-F1
#
_entry.id   AF-G5Q2K6-F1
#
_cell.length_a   1.000
_cell.length_b   1.000
_cell.length_c   1.000
_cell.angle_alpha   90.00
_cell.angle_beta   90.00
_cell.angle_gamma   90.00
#
_symmetry.space_group_name_H-M   'P 1'
#
loop_
_entity.id
_entity.type
_entity.pdbx_description
1 polymer ?
#
loop_
_entity_poly.entity_id
_entity_poly.type
_entity_poly.pdbx_seq_one_letter_code
_entity_poly.pdbx_strand_id
1 'polypeptide(L)'
;MTKYRLSEEPRAFTYQVDGEKKSVLLRQVIAVTDFNDVKAGTSGGWVDADNVLSQQGDCWIYDENAMAFAGTEITGNARITQPCTLYNNVRIGDNVWIDRADISD
;
A
#
# COMPACT_ATOMS: atom_id res chain seq x y z
N MET A 1 -5.11 11.05 -15.67
CA MET A 1 -5.49 9.63 -15.86
C MET A 1 -5.40 8.96 -14.51
N THR A 2 -6.27 8.01 -14.21
CA THR A 2 -6.22 7.24 -12.95
C THR A 2 -5.15 6.15 -13.05
N LYS A 3 -4.29 6.01 -12.05
CA LYS A 3 -3.20 5.02 -12.00
C LYS A 3 -3.73 3.64 -11.56
N TYR A 4 -4.57 3.62 -10.54
CA TYR A 4 -5.15 2.40 -9.99
C TYR A 4 -6.57 2.63 -9.45
N ARG A 5 -7.30 1.54 -9.21
CA ARG A 5 -8.57 1.51 -8.47
C ARG A 5 -8.46 0.62 -7.24
N LEU A 6 -9.36 0.78 -6.30
CA LEU A 6 -9.51 -0.14 -5.17
C LEU A 6 -10.44 -1.31 -5.52
N SER A 7 -10.26 -2.46 -4.86
CA SER A 7 -11.23 -3.55 -4.89
C SER A 7 -12.58 -3.10 -4.35
N GLU A 8 -13.68 -3.68 -4.85
CA GLU A 8 -15.04 -3.37 -4.39
C GLU A 8 -15.28 -3.91 -2.98
N GLU A 9 -14.89 -5.16 -2.76
CA GLU A 9 -15.01 -5.83 -1.47
C GLU A 9 -13.77 -5.57 -0.62
N PRO A 10 -13.94 -5.13 0.63
CA PRO A 10 -12.86 -5.07 1.60
C PRO A 10 -12.56 -6.46 2.15
N ARG A 11 -11.33 -6.66 2.64
CA ARG A 11 -10.92 -7.86 3.37
C ARG A 11 -10.36 -7.47 4.73
N ALA A 12 -10.67 -8.27 5.75
CA ALA A 12 -10.09 -8.12 7.07
C ALA A 12 -8.67 -8.71 7.11
N PHE A 13 -7.73 -7.90 7.58
CA PHE A 13 -6.35 -8.30 7.86
C PHE A 13 -6.06 -8.19 9.34
N THR A 14 -5.23 -9.09 9.85
CA THR A 14 -4.83 -9.10 11.26
C THR A 14 -3.37 -8.70 11.39
N TYR A 15 -3.07 -7.81 12.32
CA TYR A 15 -1.72 -7.36 12.66
C TYR A 15 -1.53 -7.36 14.18
N GLN A 16 -0.29 -7.38 14.64
CA GLN A 16 0.05 -7.40 16.07
C GLN A 16 0.72 -6.09 16.46
N VAL A 17 0.28 -5.49 17.57
CA VAL A 17 0.91 -4.33 18.21
C VAL A 17 1.01 -4.64 19.69
N ASP A 18 2.21 -4.60 20.26
CA ASP A 18 2.47 -4.88 21.69
C ASP A 18 1.89 -6.21 22.19
N GLY A 19 1.86 -7.24 21.32
CA GLY A 19 1.30 -8.56 21.63
C GLY A 19 -0.23 -8.65 21.54
N GLU A 20 -0.92 -7.54 21.26
CA GLU A 20 -2.35 -7.51 21.00
C GLU A 20 -2.65 -7.72 19.52
N LYS A 21 -3.56 -8.67 19.22
CA LYS A 21 -4.04 -8.91 17.87
C LYS A 21 -5.13 -7.90 17.51
N LYS A 22 -4.87 -7.09 16.51
CA LYS A 22 -5.81 -6.11 15.95
C LYS A 22 -6.26 -6.55 14.55
N SER A 23 -7.39 -6.00 14.10
CA SER A 23 -7.94 -6.24 12.77
C SER A 23 -8.22 -4.91 12.06
N VAL A 24 -7.99 -4.87 10.76
CA VAL A 24 -8.27 -3.71 9.89
C VAL A 24 -8.94 -4.17 8.60
N LEU A 25 -9.89 -3.39 8.08
CA LEU A 25 -10.52 -3.63 6.78
C LEU A 25 -9.75 -2.85 5.71
N LEU A 26 -9.23 -3.56 4.71
CA LEU A 26 -8.46 -2.97 3.61
C LEU A 26 -9.07 -3.33 2.27
N ARG A 27 -8.77 -2.53 1.24
CA ARG A 27 -9.09 -2.78 -0.15
C ARG A 27 -7.81 -2.94 -0.95
N GLN A 28 -7.81 -3.85 -1.91
CA GLN A 28 -6.64 -4.14 -2.73
C GLN A 28 -6.45 -3.05 -3.79
N VAL A 29 -5.21 -2.60 -4.00
CA VAL A 29 -4.88 -1.71 -5.12
C VAL A 29 -4.75 -2.51 -6.41
N ILE A 30 -5.39 -2.04 -7.48
CA ILE A 30 -5.41 -2.73 -8.78
C ILE A 30 -5.08 -1.71 -9.86
N ALA A 31 -3.96 -1.91 -10.55
CA ALA A 31 -3.51 -1.02 -11.62
C ALA A 31 -4.56 -0.96 -12.75
N VAL A 32 -4.85 0.24 -13.25
CA VAL A 32 -5.80 0.45 -14.38
C VAL A 32 -5.10 0.96 -15.63
N THR A 33 -3.81 1.29 -15.53
CA THR A 33 -2.96 1.72 -16.65
C THR A 33 -1.55 1.18 -16.44
N ASP A 34 -0.75 1.14 -17.50
CA ASP A 34 0.67 0.81 -17.42
C ASP A 34 1.44 2.01 -16.86
N PHE A 35 2.33 1.79 -15.90
CA PHE A 35 3.24 2.81 -15.38
C PHE A 35 4.50 2.14 -14.81
N ASN A 36 5.66 2.75 -15.04
CA ASN A 36 6.96 2.18 -14.67
C ASN A 36 7.07 0.68 -15.08
N ASP A 37 7.27 -0.21 -14.10
CA ASP A 37 7.35 -1.66 -14.26
C ASP A 37 6.03 -2.39 -13.94
N VAL A 38 4.93 -1.66 -13.68
CA VAL A 38 3.61 -2.19 -13.34
C VAL A 38 2.70 -2.19 -14.57
N LYS A 39 2.05 -3.33 -14.82
CA LYS A 39 1.10 -3.50 -15.93
C LYS A 39 -0.34 -3.25 -15.49
N ALA A 40 -1.15 -2.72 -16.40
CA ALA A 40 -2.59 -2.60 -16.19
C ALA A 40 -3.20 -3.97 -15.85
N GLY A 41 -4.06 -4.00 -14.84
CA GLY A 41 -4.68 -5.21 -14.31
C GLY A 41 -3.88 -5.91 -13.22
N THR A 42 -2.63 -5.52 -12.95
CA THR A 42 -1.84 -6.08 -11.84
C THR A 42 -2.42 -5.66 -10.50
N SER A 43 -2.71 -6.64 -9.65
CA SER A 43 -3.05 -6.43 -8.24
C SER A 43 -1.78 -6.19 -7.42
N GLY A 44 -1.86 -5.28 -6.45
CA GLY A 44 -0.81 -4.99 -5.48
C GLY A 44 -1.26 -5.26 -4.06
N GLY A 45 -0.66 -4.51 -3.12
CA GLY A 45 -0.99 -4.57 -1.70
C GLY A 45 -2.36 -3.96 -1.33
N TRP A 46 -2.54 -3.73 -0.05
CA TRP A 46 -3.84 -3.38 0.54
C TRP A 46 -3.78 -2.06 1.29
N VAL A 47 -4.80 -1.22 1.09
CA VAL A 47 -4.92 0.10 1.72
C VAL A 47 -6.28 0.32 2.37
N ASP A 48 -6.35 1.14 3.42
CA ASP A 48 -7.63 1.49 4.08
C ASP A 48 -8.35 2.66 3.41
N ALA A 49 -7.62 3.51 2.69
CA ALA A 49 -8.15 4.65 1.96
C ALA A 49 -7.40 4.92 0.65
N ASP A 50 -8.04 5.69 -0.24
CA ASP A 50 -7.49 6.05 -1.55
C ASP A 50 -6.34 7.07 -1.47
N ASN A 51 -6.22 7.81 -0.37
CA ASN A 51 -5.13 8.74 -0.12
C ASN A 51 -3.82 8.09 0.36
N VAL A 52 -3.84 6.79 0.70
CA VAL A 52 -2.64 6.08 1.18
C VAL A 52 -1.59 5.91 0.10
N LEU A 53 -2.02 5.61 -1.13
CA LEU A 53 -1.12 5.45 -2.27
C LEU A 53 -1.41 6.57 -3.26
N SER A 54 -0.44 7.41 -3.59
CA SER A 54 -0.69 8.52 -4.51
C SER A 54 -1.11 8.01 -5.89
N GLN A 55 -2.11 8.66 -6.50
CA GLN A 55 -2.44 8.47 -7.92
C GLN A 55 -1.39 9.09 -8.86
N GLN A 56 -0.47 9.90 -8.33
CA GLN A 56 0.63 10.53 -9.07
C GLN A 56 1.95 9.81 -8.80
N GLY A 57 2.91 9.99 -9.70
CA GLY A 57 4.22 9.35 -9.64
C GLY A 57 4.15 7.83 -9.78
N ASP A 58 5.31 7.18 -9.65
CA ASP A 58 5.47 5.74 -9.86
C ASP A 58 5.38 4.92 -8.58
N CYS A 59 4.95 5.52 -7.46
CA CYS A 59 4.86 4.81 -6.20
C CYS A 59 3.88 3.62 -6.28
N TRP A 60 4.27 2.49 -5.72
CA TRP A 60 3.50 1.25 -5.79
C TRP A 60 3.79 0.27 -4.65
N ILE A 61 2.76 -0.50 -4.27
CA ILE A 61 2.84 -1.60 -3.32
C ILE A 61 2.73 -2.91 -4.10
N TYR A 62 3.86 -3.61 -4.25
CA TYR A 62 3.97 -4.73 -5.19
C TYR A 62 3.43 -6.05 -4.64
N ASP A 63 3.58 -6.31 -3.34
CA ASP A 63 3.21 -7.61 -2.75
C ASP A 63 1.73 -7.62 -2.31
N GLU A 64 0.98 -8.65 -2.70
CA GLU A 64 -0.42 -8.81 -2.32
C GLU A 64 -0.64 -9.11 -0.82
N ASN A 65 0.42 -9.29 -0.03
CA ASN A 65 0.37 -9.40 1.43
C ASN A 65 0.82 -8.12 2.15
N ALA A 66 1.27 -7.10 1.42
CA ALA A 66 1.66 -5.83 2.02
C ALA A 66 0.43 -4.99 2.39
N MET A 67 0.52 -4.27 3.51
CA MET A 67 -0.56 -3.49 4.10
C MET A 67 -0.05 -2.08 4.39
N ALA A 68 -0.80 -1.05 3.98
CA ALA A 68 -0.54 0.34 4.34
C ALA A 68 -1.84 1.00 4.80
N PHE A 69 -1.90 1.53 6.03
CA PHE A 69 -3.15 2.02 6.62
C PHE A 69 -2.92 3.05 7.73
N ALA A 70 -3.98 3.47 8.43
CA ALA A 70 -3.93 4.32 9.61
C ALA A 70 -3.16 5.64 9.39
N GLY A 71 -3.55 6.38 8.35
CA GLY A 71 -2.97 7.68 8.02
C GLY A 71 -1.62 7.61 7.31
N THR A 72 -1.16 6.44 6.90
CA THR A 72 0.03 6.29 6.05
C THR A 72 -0.18 7.00 4.70
N GLU A 73 0.85 7.67 4.17
CA GLU A 73 0.86 8.27 2.84
C GLU A 73 2.14 7.88 2.07
N ILE A 74 1.97 7.33 0.88
CA ILE A 74 3.02 6.83 -0.01
C ILE A 74 2.95 7.61 -1.32
N THR A 75 4.01 8.35 -1.62
CA THR A 75 4.05 9.33 -2.72
C THR A 75 5.34 9.19 -3.55
N GLY A 76 5.47 10.00 -4.59
CA GLY A 76 6.66 10.01 -5.45
C GLY A 76 6.80 8.72 -6.25
N ASN A 77 8.00 8.15 -6.23
CA ASN A 77 8.40 6.92 -6.92
C ASN A 77 8.74 5.80 -5.92
N ALA A 78 8.20 5.90 -4.70
CA ALA A 78 8.52 4.95 -3.64
C ALA A 78 8.07 3.52 -3.98
N ARG A 79 8.94 2.55 -3.74
CA ARG A 79 8.68 1.13 -4.04
C ARG A 79 8.55 0.36 -2.75
N ILE A 80 7.39 -0.28 -2.55
CA ILE A 80 7.15 -1.16 -1.41
C ILE A 80 7.11 -2.60 -1.91
N THR A 81 8.18 -3.34 -1.68
CA THR A 81 8.35 -4.71 -2.17
C THR A 81 8.31 -5.71 -1.03
N GLN A 82 7.90 -6.95 -1.35
CA GLN A 82 7.71 -8.03 -0.38
C GLN A 82 6.65 -7.70 0.69
N PRO A 83 6.28 -8.65 1.57
CA PRO A 83 5.32 -8.36 2.63
C PRO A 83 5.87 -7.27 3.57
N CYS A 84 5.14 -6.16 3.68
CA CYS A 84 5.45 -5.01 4.54
C CYS A 84 4.18 -4.56 5.28
N THR A 85 4.32 -4.03 6.50
CA THR A 85 3.23 -3.42 7.25
C THR A 85 3.55 -1.97 7.58
N LEU A 86 2.76 -1.04 7.05
CA LEU A 86 2.96 0.40 7.24
C LEU A 86 1.72 1.03 7.87
N TYR A 87 1.86 1.63 9.05
CA TYR A 87 0.70 2.16 9.78
C TYR A 87 1.09 3.27 10.74
N ASN A 88 0.10 4.04 11.21
CA ASN A 88 0.26 5.22 12.08
C ASN A 88 1.06 6.35 11.41
N ASN A 89 0.40 7.16 10.56
CA ASN A 89 0.94 8.42 10.01
C ASN A 89 2.30 8.34 9.30
N VAL A 90 2.72 7.15 8.85
CA VAL A 90 3.97 6.96 8.12
C VAL A 90 3.96 7.77 6.83
N ARG A 91 5.05 8.47 6.53
CA ARG A 91 5.24 9.25 5.31
C ARG A 91 6.38 8.68 4.50
N ILE A 92 6.07 8.21 3.30
CA ILE A 92 7.07 7.67 2.36
C ILE A 92 6.93 8.40 1.03
N GLY A 93 8.04 8.86 0.50
CA GLY A 93 8.07 9.67 -0.71
C GLY A 93 9.32 9.47 -1.53
N ASP A 94 9.53 10.39 -2.48
CA ASP A 94 10.72 10.47 -3.32
C ASP A 94 11.05 9.14 -4.01
N ASN A 95 12.27 8.63 -3.87
CA ASN A 95 12.71 7.38 -4.47
C ASN A 95 13.03 6.31 -3.41
N VAL A 96 12.31 6.36 -2.29
CA VAL A 96 12.48 5.41 -1.18
C VAL A 96 12.15 3.99 -1.64
N TRP A 97 12.94 3.02 -1.19
CA TRP A 97 12.67 1.60 -1.41
C TRP A 97 12.59 0.90 -0.06
N ILE A 98 11.43 0.31 0.22
CA ILE A 98 11.19 -0.53 1.39
C ILE A 98 11.03 -1.96 0.90
N ASP A 99 11.81 -2.85 1.49
CA ASP A 99 11.80 -4.28 1.17
C ASP A 99 11.68 -5.08 2.47
N ARG A 100 10.58 -5.83 2.61
CA ARG A 100 10.27 -6.69 3.77
C ARG A 100 10.54 -6.02 5.13
N ALA A 101 9.83 -4.93 5.41
CA ALA A 101 9.93 -4.22 6.68
C ALA A 101 8.56 -3.78 7.20
N ASP A 102 8.48 -3.67 8.52
CA ASP A 102 7.35 -3.06 9.21
C ASP A 102 7.77 -1.67 9.70
N ILE A 103 6.96 -0.65 9.40
CA ILE A 103 7.22 0.75 9.73
C ILE A 103 5.97 1.32 10.40
N SER A 104 6.17 1.90 11.59
CA SER A 104 5.10 2.59 12.31
C SER A 104 5.65 3.76 13.12
N ASP A 105 4.83 4.79 13.30
CA ASP A 105 5.00 5.84 14.32
C ASP A 105 4.29 5.45 15.63
#